data_AF-A0A0L0WCQ9-F1
#
_entry.id   AF-A0A0L0WCQ9-F1
#
_cell.length_a   1.000
_cell.length_b   1.000
_cell.length_c   1.000
_cell.angle_alpha   90.00
_cell.angle_beta   90.00
_cell.angle_gamma   90.00
#
_symmetry.space_group_name_H-M   'P 1'
#
loop_
_entity.id
_entity.type
_entity.pdbx_description
1 polymer ?
#
loop_
_entity_poly.entity_id
_entity_poly.type
_entity_poly.pdbx_seq_one_letter_code
_entity_poly.pdbx_strand_id
1 'polypeptide(L)'
;MLKIKDVASIFCNDEKIQDKIANIDIEKTKESINQNKVIPVLKVIDIIHKNIKDIDIVAIGEPEILVSSKKNKGQNKIFQIFKVILVSILLFFGAALAITNFHSDVNIEETFKKMYFLITGEKSKNLLIIQIPYSIGIGAGMTSFFNHIFAKKSEKEPSPLEVEMYLYDKDVDEYILDSTKHN
;
A
#
# COMPACT_ATOMS: atom_id res chain seq x y z
N MET A 1 3.30 17.86 -17.14
CA MET A 1 4.66 18.44 -17.11
C MET A 1 4.98 18.64 -15.64
N LEU A 2 6.12 18.11 -15.18
CA LEU A 2 6.49 18.13 -13.76
C LEU A 2 7.52 19.24 -13.54
N LYS A 3 7.21 20.20 -12.68
CA LYS A 3 8.09 21.32 -12.34
C LYS A 3 8.79 21.11 -11.00
N ILE A 4 9.88 21.85 -10.76
CA ILE A 4 10.61 21.77 -9.48
C ILE A 4 9.70 22.13 -8.29
N LYS A 5 8.85 23.15 -8.42
CA LYS A 5 7.90 23.53 -7.36
C LYS A 5 6.91 22.43 -6.98
N ASP A 6 6.68 21.45 -7.86
CA ASP A 6 5.74 20.35 -7.61
C ASP A 6 6.40 19.25 -6.74
N VAL A 7 7.73 19.25 -6.62
CA VAL A 7 8.50 18.21 -5.94
C VAL A 7 9.39 18.71 -4.80
N ALA A 8 9.70 20.00 -4.76
CA ALA A 8 10.57 20.59 -3.74
C ALA A 8 10.16 22.01 -3.39
N SER A 9 10.33 22.37 -2.11
CA SER A 9 10.27 23.76 -1.65
C SER A 9 11.61 24.44 -1.93
N ILE A 10 11.56 25.67 -2.45
CA ILE A 10 12.75 26.43 -2.84
C ILE A 10 12.77 27.71 -2.01
N PHE A 11 13.93 28.04 -1.46
CA PHE A 11 14.18 29.29 -0.77
C PHE A 11 15.43 29.94 -1.37
N CYS A 12 15.33 31.21 -1.76
CA CYS A 12 16.46 32.00 -2.24
C CYS A 12 16.28 33.47 -1.83
N ASN A 13 17.39 34.18 -1.58
CA ASN A 13 17.34 35.60 -1.22
C ASN A 13 16.83 36.49 -2.37
N ASP A 14 16.96 36.06 -3.63
CA ASP A 14 16.42 36.76 -4.80
C ASP A 14 15.15 36.07 -5.28
N GLU A 15 14.00 36.73 -5.09
CA GLU A 15 12.69 36.24 -5.51
C GLU A 15 12.62 35.93 -7.02
N LYS A 16 13.35 36.69 -7.87
CA LYS A 16 13.35 36.44 -9.32
C LYS A 16 14.07 35.15 -9.66
N ILE A 17 15.12 34.82 -8.91
CA ILE A 17 15.85 33.56 -9.08
C ILE A 17 15.00 32.41 -8.55
N GLN A 18 14.36 32.59 -7.40
CA GLN A 18 13.44 31.61 -6.82
C GLN A 18 12.32 31.24 -7.80
N ASP A 19 11.63 32.23 -8.36
CA ASP A 19 10.54 32.02 -9.31
C ASP A 19 11.00 31.36 -10.61
N LYS A 20 12.22 31.70 -11.08
CA LYS A 20 12.83 31.03 -12.22
C LYS A 20 13.05 29.55 -11.92
N ILE A 21 13.68 29.22 -10.79
CA ILE A 21 13.98 27.84 -10.39
C ILE A 21 12.68 27.04 -10.23
N ALA A 22 11.68 27.62 -9.55
CA ALA A 22 10.38 27.00 -9.29
C ALA A 22 9.65 26.56 -10.58
N ASN A 23 9.88 27.28 -11.69
CA ASN A 23 9.23 27.03 -12.97
C ASN A 23 10.06 26.18 -13.94
N ILE A 24 11.27 25.74 -13.57
CA ILE A 24 12.06 24.83 -14.39
C ILE A 24 11.35 23.47 -14.49
N ASP A 25 11.33 22.92 -15.70
CA ASP A 25 10.77 21.60 -15.95
C ASP A 25 11.82 20.51 -15.72
N ILE A 26 11.49 19.54 -14.88
CA ILE A 26 12.38 18.42 -14.58
C ILE A 26 12.35 17.41 -15.73
N GLU A 27 11.16 17.10 -16.21
CA GLU A 27 10.97 16.18 -17.32
C GLU A 27 9.60 16.40 -17.97
N LYS A 28 9.55 16.23 -19.30
CA LYS A 28 8.28 15.92 -19.95
C LYS A 28 7.87 14.56 -19.44
N THR A 29 6.82 14.52 -18.63
CA THR A 29 6.12 13.28 -18.28
C THR A 29 5.67 12.66 -19.60
N LYS A 30 6.51 11.84 -20.25
CA LYS A 30 6.02 10.88 -21.23
C LYS A 30 4.93 10.13 -20.49
N GLU A 31 3.75 10.07 -21.09
CA GLU A 31 2.54 9.39 -20.61
C GLU A 31 2.79 7.89 -20.40
N SER A 32 3.75 7.56 -19.57
CA SER A 32 4.07 6.23 -19.09
C SER A 32 3.11 5.99 -17.94
N ILE A 33 1.91 5.63 -18.37
CA ILE A 33 0.73 5.33 -17.56
C ILE A 33 1.12 4.45 -16.36
N ASN A 34 0.70 4.85 -15.14
CA ASN A 34 0.81 4.04 -13.93
C ASN A 34 2.23 3.61 -13.55
N GLN A 35 3.21 4.51 -13.66
CA GLN A 35 4.58 4.21 -13.23
C GLN A 35 4.98 5.13 -12.07
N ASN A 36 5.42 4.50 -10.98
CA ASN A 36 6.21 5.16 -9.96
C ASN A 36 7.59 5.43 -10.55
N LYS A 37 8.04 6.68 -10.45
CA LYS A 37 9.35 7.10 -10.93
C LYS A 37 10.12 7.73 -9.78
N VAL A 38 11.33 7.25 -9.57
CA VAL A 38 12.27 7.87 -8.62
C VAL A 38 13.08 8.91 -9.37
N ILE A 39 13.15 10.12 -8.81
CA ILE A 39 13.97 11.23 -9.29
C ILE A 39 15.00 11.53 -8.20
N PRO A 40 16.29 11.21 -8.41
CA PRO A 40 17.34 11.59 -7.47
C PRO A 40 17.42 13.11 -7.35
N VAL A 41 17.63 13.64 -6.13
CA VAL A 41 17.78 15.09 -5.91
C VAL A 41 18.98 15.64 -6.68
N LEU A 42 20.05 14.86 -6.82
CA LEU A 42 21.21 15.23 -7.65
C LEU A 42 20.83 15.54 -9.10
N LYS A 43 19.85 14.82 -9.67
CA LYS A 43 19.34 15.12 -11.02
C LYS A 43 18.63 16.47 -11.06
N VAL A 44 17.91 16.85 -10.00
CA VAL A 44 17.26 18.15 -9.89
C VAL A 44 18.32 19.26 -9.79
N ILE A 45 19.35 19.06 -8.96
CA ILE A 45 20.49 19.97 -8.82
C ILE A 45 21.18 20.19 -10.18
N ASP A 46 21.45 19.12 -10.93
CA ASP A 46 22.03 19.19 -12.27
C ASP A 46 21.18 20.02 -13.25
N ILE A 47 19.85 19.89 -13.15
CA ILE A 47 18.90 20.63 -14.00
C ILE A 47 18.90 22.12 -13.62
N ILE A 48 19.00 22.45 -12.33
CA ILE A 48 19.09 23.85 -11.87
C ILE A 48 20.38 24.48 -12.38
N HIS A 49 21.54 23.82 -12.18
CA HIS A 49 22.84 24.33 -12.63
C HIS A 49 22.93 24.51 -14.15
N LYS A 50 22.21 23.70 -14.94
CA LYS A 50 22.12 23.89 -16.40
C LYS A 50 21.38 25.16 -16.82
N ASN A 51 20.40 25.60 -16.02
CA ASN A 51 19.59 26.78 -16.33
C ASN A 51 20.13 28.06 -15.70
N ILE A 52 20.78 27.96 -14.53
CA ILE A 52 21.33 29.11 -13.81
C ILE A 52 22.75 28.76 -13.35
N LYS A 53 23.71 29.51 -13.87
CA LYS A 53 25.11 29.43 -13.47
C LYS A 53 25.33 30.31 -12.24
N ASP A 54 26.32 29.95 -11.42
CA ASP A 54 26.80 30.74 -10.27
C ASP A 54 25.81 30.81 -9.08
N ILE A 55 25.25 29.65 -8.70
CA ILE A 55 24.41 29.48 -7.51
C ILE A 55 24.89 28.27 -6.73
N ASP A 56 25.06 28.42 -5.42
CA ASP A 56 25.28 27.30 -4.51
C ASP A 56 23.93 26.72 -4.06
N ILE A 57 23.77 25.40 -4.21
CA ILE A 57 22.53 24.69 -3.89
C ILE A 57 22.77 23.77 -2.70
N VAL A 58 21.98 23.95 -1.65
CA VAL A 58 21.96 23.05 -0.49
C VAL A 58 20.65 22.28 -0.51
N ALA A 59 20.74 20.97 -0.75
CA ALA A 59 19.60 20.08 -0.64
C ALA A 59 19.39 19.67 0.82
N ILE A 60 18.17 19.89 1.31
CA ILE A 60 17.74 19.50 2.66
C ILE A 60 16.53 18.59 2.50
N GLY A 61 16.58 17.39 3.07
CA GLY A 61 15.51 16.39 3.03
C GLY A 61 15.96 15.08 2.40
N GLU A 62 15.00 14.34 1.85
CA GLU A 62 15.22 13.02 1.26
C GLU A 62 16.06 13.09 -0.02
N PRO A 63 17.03 12.19 -0.23
CA PRO A 63 17.90 12.17 -1.41
C PRO A 63 17.18 11.73 -2.69
N GLU A 64 16.00 11.12 -2.56
CA GLU A 64 15.21 10.56 -3.64
C GLU A 64 13.75 11.05 -3.57
N ILE A 65 13.22 11.43 -4.72
CA ILE A 65 11.85 11.94 -4.86
C ILE A 65 11.02 10.89 -5.63
N LEU A 66 10.02 10.31 -4.97
CA LEU A 66 9.08 9.39 -5.60
C LEU A 66 7.91 10.16 -6.25
N VAL A 67 7.79 10.06 -7.57
CA VAL A 67 6.70 10.66 -8.34
C VAL A 67 5.78 9.57 -8.86
N SER A 68 4.51 9.60 -8.44
CA SER A 68 3.49 8.65 -8.88
C SER A 68 2.44 9.34 -9.74
N SER A 69 2.37 8.97 -11.02
CA SER A 69 1.28 9.41 -11.90
C SER A 69 0.10 8.44 -11.82
N LYS A 70 -0.96 8.83 -11.10
CA LYS A 70 -2.21 8.06 -11.04
C LYS A 70 -3.16 8.52 -12.14
N LYS A 71 -3.56 7.62 -13.04
CA LYS A 71 -4.73 7.87 -13.89
C LYS A 71 -5.97 7.66 -13.03
N ASN A 72 -6.85 8.67 -12.97
CA ASN A 72 -8.23 8.45 -12.56
C ASN A 72 -8.89 7.55 -13.60
N LYS A 73 -8.71 6.23 -13.48
CA LYS A 73 -9.54 5.26 -14.19
C LYS A 73 -10.97 5.58 -13.74
N GLY A 74 -11.80 6.07 -14.66
CA GLY A 74 -13.22 6.30 -14.39
C GLY A 74 -13.82 4.96 -13.96
N GLN A 75 -13.90 4.74 -12.65
CA GLN A 75 -14.45 3.52 -12.11
C GLN A 75 -15.97 3.62 -12.24
N ASN A 76 -16.58 2.59 -12.83
CA ASN A 76 -18.03 2.50 -12.92
C ASN A 76 -18.61 2.57 -11.50
N LYS A 77 -19.36 3.63 -11.19
CA LYS A 77 -19.92 3.89 -9.84
C LYS A 77 -20.73 2.69 -9.30
N ILE A 78 -21.43 1.98 -10.20
CA ILE A 78 -22.22 0.79 -9.87
C ILE A 78 -21.31 -0.36 -9.39
N PHE A 79 -20.16 -0.55 -10.04
CA PHE A 79 -19.21 -1.59 -9.64
C PHE A 79 -18.54 -1.26 -8.29
N GLN A 80 -18.30 0.02 -8.03
CA GLN A 80 -17.83 0.48 -6.72
C GLN A 80 -18.86 0.20 -5.62
N ILE A 81 -20.13 0.53 -5.85
CA ILE A 81 -21.18 0.31 -4.85
C ILE A 81 -21.33 -1.18 -4.54
N PHE A 82 -21.30 -2.03 -5.56
CA PHE A 82 -21.36 -3.48 -5.39
C PHE A 82 -20.19 -4.00 -4.56
N LYS A 83 -18.97 -3.55 -4.84
CA LYS A 83 -17.79 -3.89 -4.04
C LYS A 83 -17.95 -3.47 -2.59
N VAL A 84 -18.42 -2.25 -2.34
CA VAL A 84 -18.64 -1.74 -0.98
C VAL A 84 -19.64 -2.62 -0.23
N ILE A 85 -20.78 -2.94 -0.84
CA ILE A 85 -21.79 -3.81 -0.24
C ILE A 85 -21.20 -5.18 0.09
N LEU A 86 -20.47 -5.79 -0.85
CA LEU A 86 -19.85 -7.09 -0.67
C LEU A 86 -18.84 -7.07 0.49
N VAL A 87 -17.96 -6.08 0.54
CA VAL A 87 -16.97 -5.93 1.62
C VAL A 87 -17.66 -5.68 2.96
N SER A 88 -18.72 -4.86 3.00
CA SER A 88 -19.49 -4.63 4.22
C SER A 88 -20.16 -5.90 4.75
N ILE A 89 -20.68 -6.76 3.87
CA ILE A 89 -21.27 -8.05 4.26
C ILE A 89 -20.18 -8.98 4.84
N LEU A 90 -19.02 -9.07 4.18
CA LEU A 90 -17.90 -9.87 4.69
C LEU A 90 -17.43 -9.37 6.07
N LEU A 91 -17.30 -8.05 6.25
CA LEU A 91 -16.92 -7.45 7.52
C LEU A 91 -17.97 -7.71 8.61
N PHE A 92 -19.27 -7.63 8.28
CA PHE A 92 -20.34 -7.91 9.22
C PHE A 92 -20.27 -9.35 9.76
N PHE A 93 -20.15 -10.34 8.87
CA PHE A 93 -20.03 -11.75 9.28
C PHE A 93 -18.72 -12.02 10.02
N GLY A 94 -17.60 -11.43 9.58
CA GLY A 94 -16.31 -11.54 10.26
C GLY A 94 -16.36 -10.98 11.68
N ALA A 95 -16.96 -9.81 11.87
CA ALA A 95 -17.15 -9.19 13.18
C ALA A 95 -18.09 -10.01 14.08
N ALA A 96 -19.22 -10.50 13.55
CA ALA A 96 -20.15 -11.34 14.30
C ALA A 96 -19.48 -12.64 14.79
N LEU A 97 -18.67 -13.29 13.94
CA LEU A 97 -17.85 -14.43 14.31
C LEU A 97 -16.84 -14.08 15.41
N ALA A 98 -16.11 -12.97 15.25
CA ALA A 98 -15.12 -12.53 16.23
C ALA A 98 -15.75 -12.22 17.61
N ILE A 99 -16.88 -11.51 17.63
CA ILE A 99 -17.62 -11.20 18.86
C ILE A 99 -18.09 -12.48 19.55
N THR A 100 -18.69 -13.40 18.78
CA THR A 100 -19.18 -14.68 19.33
C THR A 100 -18.04 -15.53 19.87
N ASN A 101 -16.89 -15.54 19.18
CA ASN A 101 -15.70 -16.27 19.62
C ASN A 101 -15.10 -15.69 20.90
N PHE A 102 -14.97 -14.37 20.97
CA PHE A 102 -14.47 -13.70 22.16
C PHE A 102 -15.40 -13.91 23.37
N HIS A 103 -16.72 -13.83 23.16
CA HIS A 103 -17.70 -14.04 24.23
C HIS A 103 -17.88 -15.52 24.61
N SER A 104 -17.48 -16.46 23.76
CA SER A 104 -17.42 -17.89 24.07
C SER A 104 -16.05 -18.28 24.64
N ASP A 105 -15.40 -17.37 25.36
CA ASP A 105 -14.08 -17.58 25.99
C ASP A 105 -13.02 -18.11 25.02
N VAL A 106 -12.97 -17.50 23.82
CA VAL A 106 -12.05 -17.85 22.72
C VAL A 106 -12.18 -19.32 22.27
N ASN A 107 -13.36 -19.92 22.44
CA ASN A 107 -13.65 -21.27 22.01
C ASN A 107 -14.37 -21.30 20.65
N ILE A 108 -13.60 -21.67 19.62
CA ILE A 108 -14.12 -21.77 18.24
C ILE A 108 -15.15 -22.89 18.09
N GLU A 109 -15.02 -23.98 18.85
CA GLU A 109 -15.95 -25.11 18.81
C GLU A 109 -17.32 -24.70 19.36
N GLU A 110 -17.33 -23.96 20.48
CA GLU A 110 -18.56 -23.43 21.07
C GLU A 110 -19.22 -22.40 20.16
N THR A 111 -18.41 -21.56 19.49
CA THR A 111 -18.88 -20.59 18.50
C THR A 111 -19.57 -21.28 17.33
N PHE A 112 -18.99 -22.35 16.80
CA PHE A 112 -19.60 -23.13 15.72
C PHE A 112 -20.86 -23.85 16.17
N LYS A 113 -20.91 -24.39 17.40
CA LYS A 113 -22.14 -24.97 17.96
C LYS A 113 -23.26 -23.94 18.06
N LYS A 114 -22.97 -22.74 18.55
CA LYS A 114 -23.94 -21.63 18.64
C LYS A 114 -24.43 -21.22 17.24
N MET A 115 -23.53 -21.03 16.29
CA MET A 115 -23.87 -20.68 14.92
C MET A 115 -24.70 -21.78 14.24
N TYR A 116 -24.33 -23.05 14.42
CA TYR A 116 -25.07 -24.20 13.89
C TYR A 116 -26.50 -24.22 14.41
N PHE A 117 -26.66 -24.04 15.72
CA PHE A 117 -27.96 -23.99 16.36
C PHE A 117 -28.82 -22.80 15.85
N LEU A 118 -28.22 -21.62 15.66
CA LEU A 118 -28.95 -20.46 15.13
C LEU A 118 -29.45 -20.65 13.70
N ILE A 119 -28.71 -21.40 12.87
CA ILE A 119 -29.07 -21.62 11.45
C ILE A 119 -30.06 -22.79 11.30
N THR A 120 -29.83 -23.89 12.02
CA THR A 120 -30.58 -25.14 11.84
C THR A 120 -31.69 -25.35 12.86
N GLY A 121 -31.65 -24.65 14.00
CA GLY A 121 -32.53 -24.90 15.14
C GLY A 121 -32.18 -26.16 15.94
N GLU A 122 -31.19 -26.95 15.50
CA GLU A 122 -30.85 -28.24 16.10
C GLU A 122 -29.52 -28.21 16.85
N LYS A 123 -29.46 -28.95 17.96
CA LYS A 123 -28.22 -29.18 18.70
C LYS A 123 -27.55 -30.44 18.17
N SER A 124 -26.82 -30.31 17.06
CA SER A 124 -26.03 -31.41 16.50
C SER A 124 -24.58 -31.35 16.97
N LYS A 125 -23.95 -32.53 17.09
CA LYS A 125 -22.49 -32.66 17.23
C LYS A 125 -21.76 -32.53 15.89
N ASN A 126 -22.47 -32.67 14.77
CA ASN A 126 -21.87 -32.62 13.45
C ASN A 126 -21.83 -31.18 12.90
N LEU A 127 -20.67 -30.54 13.04
CA LEU A 127 -20.43 -29.13 12.68
C LEU A 127 -19.86 -28.97 11.25
N LEU A 128 -19.77 -30.04 10.47
CA LEU A 128 -19.11 -30.03 9.15
C LEU A 128 -19.71 -29.00 8.19
N ILE A 129 -21.01 -28.74 8.29
CA ILE A 129 -21.70 -27.76 7.44
C ILE A 129 -21.19 -26.32 7.65
N ILE A 130 -20.60 -26.02 8.80
CA ILE A 130 -19.97 -24.72 9.10
C ILE A 130 -18.47 -24.81 8.88
N GLN A 131 -17.84 -25.90 9.33
CA GLN A 131 -16.39 -26.03 9.30
C GLN A 131 -15.81 -26.06 7.89
N ILE A 132 -16.48 -26.74 6.95
CA ILE A 132 -16.03 -26.83 5.55
C ILE A 132 -16.03 -25.43 4.88
N PRO A 133 -17.16 -24.70 4.82
CA PRO A 133 -17.17 -23.38 4.18
C PRO A 133 -16.29 -22.37 4.93
N TYR A 134 -16.18 -22.46 6.26
CA TYR A 134 -15.26 -21.62 7.03
C TYR A 134 -13.80 -21.85 6.62
N SER A 135 -13.37 -23.12 6.55
CA SER A 135 -11.99 -23.47 6.21
C SER A 135 -11.64 -23.07 4.78
N ILE A 136 -12.55 -23.31 3.83
CA ILE A 136 -12.39 -22.87 2.44
C ILE A 136 -12.35 -21.34 2.37
N GLY A 137 -13.23 -20.65 3.09
CA GLY A 137 -13.28 -19.19 3.14
C GLY A 137 -12.00 -18.57 3.68
N ILE A 138 -11.45 -19.10 4.77
CA ILE A 138 -10.16 -18.65 5.32
C ILE A 138 -9.03 -18.93 4.34
N GLY A 139 -8.94 -20.15 3.80
CA GLY A 139 -7.87 -20.51 2.86
C GLY A 139 -7.89 -19.63 1.61
N ALA A 140 -9.07 -19.46 1.00
CA ALA A 140 -9.24 -18.61 -0.18
C ALA A 140 -8.98 -17.13 0.15
N GLY A 141 -9.45 -16.65 1.31
CA GLY A 141 -9.24 -15.28 1.77
C GLY A 141 -7.77 -14.96 2.00
N MET A 142 -7.07 -15.79 2.77
CA MET A 142 -5.62 -15.64 3.02
C MET A 142 -4.82 -15.70 1.72
N THR A 143 -5.13 -16.68 0.86
CA THR A 143 -4.42 -16.81 -0.41
C THR A 143 -4.67 -15.60 -1.31
N SER A 144 -5.92 -15.11 -1.41
CA SER A 144 -6.22 -13.93 -2.21
C SER A 144 -5.68 -12.61 -1.62
N PHE A 145 -5.46 -12.55 -0.30
CA PHE A 145 -4.93 -11.37 0.38
C PHE A 145 -3.40 -11.28 0.26
N PHE A 146 -2.72 -12.38 0.56
CA PHE A 146 -1.25 -12.41 0.53
C PHE A 146 -0.68 -12.66 -0.86
N ASN A 147 -1.42 -13.35 -1.73
CA ASN A 147 -0.96 -13.65 -3.08
C ASN A 147 -1.77 -12.88 -4.12
N HIS A 148 -1.09 -12.46 -5.17
CA HIS A 148 -1.62 -11.66 -6.26
C HIS A 148 -2.40 -12.53 -7.28
N ILE A 149 -3.31 -13.40 -6.82
CA ILE A 149 -3.99 -14.37 -7.72
C ILE A 149 -4.94 -13.68 -8.71
N PHE A 150 -5.54 -12.56 -8.33
CA PHE A 150 -6.57 -11.88 -9.15
C PHE A 150 -6.11 -10.59 -9.80
N ALA A 151 -4.91 -10.11 -9.50
CA ALA A 151 -4.44 -8.87 -10.07
C ALA A 151 -3.59 -9.15 -11.32
N LYS A 152 -4.10 -8.61 -12.42
CA LYS A 152 -3.51 -8.61 -13.75
C LYS A 152 -2.04 -8.21 -13.59
N LYS A 153 -1.12 -8.96 -14.23
CA LYS A 153 0.36 -8.84 -14.28
C LYS A 153 0.96 -7.42 -14.53
N SER A 154 0.15 -6.37 -14.50
CA SER A 154 0.46 -4.99 -14.87
C SER A 154 0.24 -3.96 -13.75
N GLU A 155 -0.17 -4.35 -12.54
CA GLU A 155 -0.14 -3.46 -11.38
C GLU A 155 1.17 -3.71 -10.61
N LYS A 156 2.07 -2.72 -10.66
CA LYS A 156 3.44 -2.77 -10.14
C LYS A 156 3.51 -2.61 -8.62
N GLU A 157 2.47 -2.97 -7.90
CA GLU A 157 2.39 -2.81 -6.44
C GLU A 157 2.74 -4.15 -5.78
N PRO A 158 3.70 -4.16 -4.83
CA PRO A 158 4.08 -5.40 -4.14
C PRO A 158 2.92 -5.94 -3.30
N SER A 159 2.82 -7.26 -3.18
CA SER A 159 1.87 -7.90 -2.28
C SER A 159 2.21 -7.61 -0.81
N PRO A 160 1.24 -7.68 0.12
CA PRO A 160 1.52 -7.50 1.54
C PRO A 160 2.61 -8.44 2.06
N LEU A 161 2.67 -9.67 1.56
CA LEU A 161 3.71 -10.63 1.91
C LEU A 161 5.09 -10.19 1.42
N GLU A 162 5.18 -9.68 0.19
CA GLU A 162 6.43 -9.16 -0.37
C GLU A 162 6.94 -7.94 0.41
N VAL A 163 6.04 -7.05 0.84
CA VAL A 163 6.39 -5.89 1.67
C VAL A 163 6.93 -6.33 3.03
N GLU A 164 6.28 -7.29 3.67
CA GLU A 164 6.72 -7.81 4.97
C GLU A 164 8.07 -8.52 4.87
N MET A 165 8.27 -9.32 3.81
CA MET A 165 9.56 -9.99 3.56
C MET A 165 10.67 -8.97 3.32
N TYR A 166 10.40 -7.90 2.58
CA TYR A 166 11.36 -6.82 2.36
C TYR A 166 11.71 -6.10 3.66
N LEU A 167 10.74 -5.81 4.53
CA LEU A 167 10.99 -5.20 5.84
C LEU A 167 11.84 -6.12 6.71
N TYR A 168 11.51 -7.41 6.75
CA TYR A 168 12.28 -8.41 7.46
C TYR A 168 13.74 -8.46 6.99
N ASP A 169 13.97 -8.56 5.68
CA ASP A 169 15.33 -8.60 5.12
C ASP A 169 16.11 -7.31 5.45
N LYS A 170 15.47 -6.15 5.35
CA LYS A 170 16.07 -4.86 5.69
C LYS A 170 16.44 -4.77 7.18
N ASP A 171 15.58 -5.26 8.07
CA ASP A 171 15.83 -5.26 9.52
C ASP A 171 16.97 -6.23 9.89
N VAL A 172 17.09 -7.36 9.17
CA VAL A 172 18.23 -8.28 9.28
C VAL A 172 19.53 -7.62 8.83
N ASP A 173 19.53 -6.96 7.68
CA ASP A 173 20.69 -6.24 7.16
C ASP A 173 21.13 -5.12 8.11
N GLU A 174 20.17 -4.35 8.64
CA GLU A 174 20.43 -3.28 9.61
C GLU A 174 21.03 -3.83 10.91
N TYR A 175 20.52 -4.95 11.41
CA TYR A 175 21.07 -5.65 12.58
C TYR A 175 22.51 -6.15 12.33
N ILE A 176 22.80 -6.72 11.17
CA ILE A 176 24.16 -7.16 10.81
C ILE A 176 25.12 -5.97 10.74
N LEU A 177 24.69 -4.86 10.15
CA LEU A 177 25.48 -3.63 10.06
C LEU A 177 25.79 -3.05 11.44
N ASP A 178 24.80 -2.99 12.33
CA ASP A 178 24.98 -2.44 13.69
C ASP A 178 25.89 -3.34 14.54
N SER A 179 25.65 -4.65 14.53
CA SER A 179 26.47 -5.61 15.27
C SER A 179 27.92 -5.69 14.80
N THR A 180 28.18 -5.47 13.50
CA THR A 180 29.55 -5.48 12.95
C THR A 180 30.30 -4.17 13.24
N LYS A 181 29.61 -3.03 13.39
CA LYS A 181 30.23 -1.74 13.74
C LYS A 181 30.72 -1.68 15.20
N HIS A 182 30.17 -2.53 16.06
CA HIS A 182 30.45 -2.56 17.50
C HIS A 182 31.44 -3.65 17.93
N ASN A 183 32.03 -4.40 16.99
CA ASN A 183 33.20 -5.28 17.18
C ASN A 183 34.44 -4.68 16.51
#